data_AF-A0A3B9QBJ9-F1
#
_entry.id   AF-A0A3B9QBJ9-F1
#
_cell.length_a   1.000
_cell.length_b   1.000
_cell.length_c   1.000
_cell.angle_alpha   90.00
_cell.angle_beta   90.00
_cell.angle_gamma   90.00
#
_symmetry.space_group_name_H-M   'P 1'
#
loop_
_entity.id
_entity.type
_entity.pdbx_description
1 polymer ?
#
loop_
_entity_poly.entity_id
_entity_poly.type
_entity_poly.pdbx_seq_one_letter_code
_entity_poly.pdbx_strand_id
1 'polypeptide(L)'
;AYLRLIAYPNDYISLERIINEPPRGLGPASVRRIIEHARQNGLSIIDALCNASEIPRLTRPQKAASQELGTVLKAVSDVENISTHEIMAYVLEHTGY
;
A
#
# COMPACT_ATOMS: atom_id res chain seq x y z
N ALA A 1 4.61 2.16 10.61
CA ALA A 1 4.33 0.98 9.76
C ALA A 1 4.60 1.28 8.28
N TYR A 2 4.22 2.45 7.76
CA TYR A 2 4.56 2.91 6.40
C TYR A 2 6.04 2.70 6.01
N LEU A 3 6.99 3.30 6.74
CA LEU A 3 8.44 3.14 6.48
C LEU A 3 8.91 1.68 6.49
N ARG A 4 8.33 0.85 7.36
CA ARG A 4 8.70 -0.55 7.48
C ARG A 4 8.22 -1.35 6.28
N LEU A 5 7.02 -1.07 5.76
CA LEU A 5 6.53 -1.69 4.53
C LEU A 5 7.37 -1.29 3.31
N ILE A 6 7.84 -0.04 3.26
CA ILE A 6 8.74 0.45 2.20
C ILE A 6 10.09 -0.28 2.28
N ALA A 7 10.67 -0.40 3.47
CA ALA A 7 11.93 -1.12 3.68
C ALA A 7 11.81 -2.64 3.49
N TYR A 8 10.63 -3.21 3.76
CA TYR A 8 10.34 -4.64 3.71
C TYR A 8 9.06 -4.89 2.87
N PRO A 9 9.20 -5.07 1.54
CA PRO A 9 8.05 -5.12 0.62
C PRO A 9 7.09 -6.30 0.79
N ASN A 10 7.44 -7.27 1.64
CA ASN A 10 6.63 -8.44 1.99
C ASN A 10 6.10 -8.40 3.43
N ASP A 11 6.22 -7.28 4.13
CA ASP A 11 5.72 -7.13 5.50
C ASP A 11 4.20 -6.91 5.54
N TYR A 12 3.45 -8.02 5.47
CA TYR A 12 2.00 -8.02 5.52
C TYR A 12 1.41 -7.48 6.83
N ILE A 13 2.16 -7.56 7.94
CA ILE A 13 1.74 -7.01 9.24
C ILE A 13 1.76 -5.49 9.17
N SER A 14 2.80 -4.93 8.56
CA SER A 14 2.87 -3.48 8.32
C SER A 14 1.76 -3.01 7.37
N LEU A 15 1.41 -3.79 6.35
CA LEU A 15 0.27 -3.51 5.47
C LEU A 15 -1.05 -3.46 6.24
N GLU A 16 -1.36 -4.49 7.04
CA GLU A 16 -2.60 -4.59 7.82
C GLU A 16 -2.83 -3.38 8.72
N ARG A 17 -1.74 -2.81 9.27
CA ARG A 17 -1.80 -1.62 10.14
C ARG A 17 -2.10 -0.33 9.40
N ILE A 18 -1.68 -0.18 8.14
CA ILE A 18 -1.78 1.10 7.42
C ILE A 18 -2.92 1.13 6.41
N ILE A 19 -3.30 -0.03 5.86
CA ILE A 19 -4.16 -0.12 4.68
C ILE A 19 -5.55 0.49 4.88
N ASN A 20 -6.02 0.57 6.12
CA ASN A 20 -7.32 1.17 6.46
C ASN A 20 -7.20 2.28 7.52
N GLU A 21 -6.02 2.89 7.65
CA GLU A 21 -5.76 4.08 8.48
C GLU A 21 -5.18 5.22 7.61
N PRO A 22 -5.97 6.26 7.27
CA PRO A 22 -7.40 6.46 7.54
C PRO A 22 -8.33 5.44 6.84
N PRO A 23 -9.64 5.41 7.17
CA PRO A 23 -10.59 4.46 6.59
C PRO A 23 -10.66 4.55 5.06
N ARG A 24 -10.26 3.46 4.39
CA ARG A 24 -10.23 3.31 2.91
C ARG A 24 -11.25 2.30 2.38
N GLY A 25 -12.05 1.69 3.27
CA GLY A 25 -12.96 0.60 2.90
C GLY A 25 -12.24 -0.71 2.55
N LEU A 26 -10.96 -0.82 2.94
CA LEU A 26 -10.12 -1.99 2.71
C LEU A 26 -10.15 -2.90 3.94
N GLY A 27 -11.25 -3.63 4.10
CA GLY A 27 -11.41 -4.59 5.19
C GLY A 27 -10.56 -5.86 5.02
N PRO A 28 -10.55 -6.77 6.03
CA PRO A 28 -9.68 -7.94 6.07
C PRO A 28 -9.77 -8.85 4.84
N ALA A 29 -10.95 -8.96 4.22
CA ALA A 29 -11.13 -9.72 2.99
C ALA A 29 -10.39 -9.11 1.79
N SER A 30 -10.38 -7.79 1.67
CA SER A 30 -9.64 -7.08 0.62
C SER A 30 -8.13 -7.23 0.83
N VAL A 31 -7.68 -7.08 2.07
CA VAL A 31 -6.27 -7.26 2.44
C VAL A 31 -5.79 -8.66 2.07
N ARG A 32 -6.53 -9.72 2.45
CA ARG A 32 -6.19 -11.10 2.06
C ARG A 32 -6.11 -11.30 0.55
N ARG A 33 -7.00 -10.67 -0.23
CA ARG A 33 -6.96 -10.76 -1.70
C ARG A 33 -5.74 -10.08 -2.29
N ILE A 34 -5.34 -8.93 -1.74
CA ILE A 34 -4.13 -8.21 -2.15
C ILE A 34 -2.88 -9.04 -1.85
N ILE A 35 -2.79 -9.59 -0.64
CA ILE A 35 -1.67 -10.45 -0.21
C ILE A 35 -1.57 -11.69 -1.10
N GLU A 36 -2.68 -12.36 -1.34
CA GLU A 36 -2.72 -13.57 -2.16
C GLU A 36 -2.35 -13.26 -3.62
N HIS A 37 -2.86 -12.15 -4.17
CA HIS A 37 -2.51 -11.73 -5.52
C HIS A 37 -1.02 -11.39 -5.64
N ALA A 38 -0.45 -10.68 -4.66
CA ALA A 38 0.98 -10.38 -4.61
C ALA A 38 1.80 -11.69 -4.63
N ARG A 39 1.43 -12.64 -3.76
CA ARG A 39 2.11 -13.94 -3.64
C ARG A 39 2.02 -14.78 -4.92
N GLN A 40 0.84 -14.85 -5.53
CA GLN A 40 0.59 -15.67 -6.73
C GLN A 40 1.37 -15.16 -7.95
N ASN A 41 1.57 -13.84 -8.04
CA ASN A 41 2.24 -13.21 -9.18
C ASN A 41 3.70 -12.85 -8.90
N GLY A 42 4.24 -13.19 -7.72
CA GLY A 42 5.60 -12.84 -7.32
C GLY A 42 5.84 -11.33 -7.23
N LEU A 43 4.80 -10.55 -6.95
CA LEU A 43 4.83 -9.10 -6.84
C LEU A 43 5.13 -8.68 -5.40
N SER A 44 5.74 -7.50 -5.24
CA SER A 44 5.76 -6.85 -3.94
C SER A 44 4.34 -6.40 -3.54
N ILE A 45 4.12 -6.13 -2.25
CA ILE A 45 2.85 -5.56 -1.78
C ILE A 45 2.55 -4.23 -2.49
N ILE A 46 3.58 -3.40 -2.68
CA ILE A 46 3.43 -2.08 -3.34
C ILE A 46 3.00 -2.26 -4.79
N ASP A 47 3.62 -3.19 -5.52
CA ASP A 47 3.25 -3.46 -6.93
C ASP A 47 1.84 -4.03 -7.04
N ALA A 48 1.44 -4.91 -6.12
CA ALA A 48 0.09 -5.45 -6.07
C ALA A 48 -0.96 -4.36 -5.77
N LEU A 49 -0.61 -3.36 -4.96
CA LEU A 49 -1.47 -2.19 -4.71
C LEU A 49 -1.61 -1.32 -5.96
N CYS A 50 -0.50 -1.03 -6.66
CA CYS A 50 -0.52 -0.29 -7.93
C CYS A 50 -1.35 -1.00 -9.02
N ASN A 51 -1.26 -2.33 -9.08
CA ASN A 51 -1.98 -3.18 -10.03
C ASN A 51 -3.31 -3.71 -9.48
N ALA A 52 -3.91 -3.05 -8.49
CA ALA A 52 -5.14 -3.53 -7.87
C ALA A 52 -6.35 -3.63 -8.83
N SER A 53 -6.27 -2.99 -10.00
CA SER A 53 -7.21 -3.18 -11.12
C SER A 53 -7.34 -4.64 -11.55
N GLU A 54 -6.26 -5.42 -11.45
CA GLU A 54 -6.17 -6.82 -11.85
C GLU A 54 -6.63 -7.79 -10.76
N ILE A 55 -6.76 -7.32 -9.51
CA ILE A 55 -7.14 -8.18 -8.39
C ILE A 55 -8.63 -8.55 -8.52
N PRO A 56 -8.94 -9.85 -8.65
CA PRO A 56 -10.31 -10.30 -8.77
C PRO A 56 -11.08 -10.09 -7.46
N ARG A 57 -12.39 -9.83 -7.58
CA ARG A 57 -13.34 -9.67 -6.47
C ARG A 57 -13.16 -8.40 -5.61
N LEU A 58 -12.17 -7.54 -5.85
CA LEU A 58 -12.19 -6.18 -5.31
C LEU A 58 -13.26 -5.35 -6.01
N THR A 59 -14.01 -4.56 -5.24
CA THR A 59 -14.97 -3.60 -5.79
C THR A 59 -14.23 -2.41 -6.40
N ARG A 60 -14.90 -1.66 -7.29
CA ARG A 60 -14.28 -0.48 -7.93
C ARG A 60 -13.71 0.54 -6.91
N PRO A 61 -14.39 0.88 -5.81
CA PRO A 61 -13.81 1.74 -4.76
C PRO A 61 -12.58 1.13 -4.09
N GLN A 62 -12.58 -0.18 -3.82
CA GLN A 62 -11.44 -0.85 -3.20
C GLN A 62 -10.22 -0.87 -4.11
N LYS A 63 -10.44 -1.05 -5.43
CA LYS A 63 -9.38 -0.96 -6.43
C LYS A 63 -8.76 0.44 -6.43
N ALA A 64 -9.59 1.48 -6.53
CA ALA A 64 -9.11 2.87 -6.52
C ALA A 64 -8.32 3.21 -5.26
N ALA A 65 -8.86 2.88 -4.08
CA ALA A 65 -8.18 3.14 -2.80
C ALA A 65 -6.86 2.37 -2.65
N SER A 66 -6.79 1.14 -3.19
CA SER A 66 -5.54 0.36 -3.20
C SER A 66 -4.50 1.00 -4.11
N GLN A 67 -4.91 1.46 -5.30
CA GLN A 67 -4.02 2.11 -6.27
C GLN A 67 -3.50 3.45 -5.77
N GLU A 68 -4.34 4.25 -5.10
CA GLU A 68 -3.95 5.51 -4.47
C GLU A 68 -2.87 5.27 -3.41
N LEU A 69 -3.10 4.33 -2.48
CA LEU A 69 -2.12 3.95 -1.46
C LEU A 69 -0.83 3.40 -2.09
N GLY A 70 -0.95 2.54 -3.10
CA GLY A 70 0.18 1.98 -3.83
C GLY A 70 1.03 3.07 -4.49
N THR A 71 0.40 4.07 -5.11
CA THR A 71 1.08 5.20 -5.75
C THR A 71 1.87 6.03 -4.75
N VAL A 72 1.30 6.33 -3.58
CA VAL A 72 1.99 7.06 -2.51
C VAL A 72 3.18 6.25 -1.99
N LEU A 73 2.98 4.95 -1.69
CA LEU A 73 4.04 4.09 -1.21
C LEU A 73 5.17 3.92 -2.24
N LYS A 74 4.82 3.83 -3.53
CA LYS A 74 5.78 3.71 -4.63
C LYS A 74 6.60 4.99 -4.81
N ALA A 75 5.93 6.15 -4.77
CA ALA A 75 6.60 7.44 -4.82
C ALA A 75 7.63 7.58 -3.70
N VAL A 76 7.29 7.12 -2.49
CA VAL A 76 8.19 7.14 -1.33
C VAL A 76 9.30 6.09 -1.43
N SER A 77 9.05 4.91 -1.99
CA SER A 77 10.07 3.87 -2.14
C SER A 77 11.14 4.22 -3.16
N ASP A 78 10.79 5.02 -4.19
CA ASP A 78 11.69 5.36 -5.28
C ASP A 78 12.63 6.54 -4.92
N VAL A 79 12.48 7.14 -3.74
CA VAL A 79 13.36 8.23 -3.31
C VAL A 79 14.57 7.70 -2.52
N GLU A 80 15.70 7.54 -3.20
CA GLU A 80 16.93 6.99 -2.62
C GLU A 80 17.70 7.95 -1.67
N ASN A 81 17.26 9.20 -1.46
CA ASN A 81 18.06 10.18 -0.71
C ASN A 81 17.26 11.24 0.07
N ILE A 82 16.01 10.95 0.42
CA ILE A 82 15.26 11.82 1.31
C ILE A 82 15.57 11.51 2.78
N SER A 83 15.76 12.55 3.58
CA SER A 83 15.83 12.41 5.03
C SER A 83 14.53 11.80 5.58
N THR A 84 14.62 10.94 6.61
CA THR A 84 13.44 10.28 7.22
C THR A 84 12.30 11.25 7.57
N HIS A 85 12.64 12.52 7.81
CA HIS A 85 11.70 13.61 8.07
C HIS A 85 10.83 13.96 6.85
N GLU A 86 11.38 14.08 5.63
CA GLU A 86 10.58 14.50 4.47
C GLU A 86 9.72 13.37 3.93
N ILE A 87 10.15 12.09 4.07
CA ILE A 87 9.27 10.94 3.80
C ILE A 87 8.05 11.00 4.72
N MET A 88 8.28 11.30 6.01
CA MET A 88 7.19 11.39 6.98
C MET A 88 6.24 12.53 6.59
N ALA A 89 6.75 13.72 6.26
CA ALA A 89 5.93 14.85 5.81
C ALA A 89 5.12 14.53 4.53
N TYR A 90 5.73 13.86 3.55
CA TYR A 90 5.05 13.50 2.29
C TYR A 90 3.92 12.49 2.52
N VAL A 91 4.16 11.46 3.34
CA VAL A 91 3.13 10.48 3.72
C VAL A 91 1.99 11.13 4.49
N LEU A 92 2.31 12.02 5.44
CA LEU A 92 1.34 12.78 6.21
C LEU A 92 0.41 13.60 5.28
N GLU A 93 0.99 14.40 4.39
CA GLU A 93 0.27 15.27 3.46
C GLU A 93 -0.65 14.52 2.49
N HIS A 94 -0.22 13.34 2.00
CA HIS A 94 -0.98 12.57 1.00
C HIS A 94 -1.90 11.51 1.59
N THR A 95 -1.75 11.16 2.87
CA THR A 95 -2.62 10.19 3.55
C THR A 95 -3.53 10.82 4.60
N GLY A 96 -3.41 12.12 4.87
CA GLY A 96 -4.29 12.88 5.76
C GLY A 96 -4.02 12.66 7.25
N TYR A 97 -2.77 12.39 7.61
CA TYR A 97 -2.32 12.34 9.00
C TYR A 97 -1.28 13.42 9.25
#